data_AF-D2RX52-F1
#
_entry.id   AF-D2RX52-F1
#
_cell.length_a   1.000
_cell.length_b   1.000
_cell.length_c   1.000
_cell.angle_alpha   90.00
_cell.angle_beta   90.00
_cell.angle_gamma   90.00
#
_symmetry.space_group_name_H-M   'P 1'
#
loop_
_entity.id
_entity.type
_entity.pdbx_description
1 polymer ?
#
loop_
_entity_poly.entity_id
_entity_poly.type
_entity_poly.pdbx_seq_one_letter_code
_entity_poly.pdbx_strand_id
1 'polypeptide(L)'
;MSSQPPEAETHEVTLSRDEQWVVHAILAGYIDDAIDADETPPAWAIELLEAVESGDNTEVLTGLQTRRLADVMGDYLEREDIPDQDRVHGSDVADRLEAHLESTGTA
;
A
#
# COMPACT_ATOMS: atom_id res chain seq x y z
N MET A 1 -7.15 29.12 10.69
CA MET A 1 -6.40 28.16 9.88
C MET A 1 -6.34 26.90 10.72
N SER A 2 -7.25 25.95 10.48
CA SER A 2 -7.22 24.65 11.14
C SER A 2 -6.50 23.69 10.21
N SER A 3 -5.27 23.34 10.52
CA SER A 3 -4.60 22.21 9.89
C SER A 3 -5.34 20.96 10.34
N GLN A 4 -5.82 20.16 9.40
CA GLN A 4 -6.36 18.85 9.75
C GLN A 4 -5.22 18.03 10.37
N PRO A 5 -5.50 17.19 11.38
CA PRO A 5 -4.51 16.22 11.84
C PRO A 5 -4.04 15.41 10.61
N PRO A 6 -2.74 15.08 10.47
CA PRO A 6 -2.23 14.31 9.34
C PRO A 6 -2.93 12.94 9.18
N GLU A 7 -3.57 12.45 10.22
CA GLU A 7 -4.41 11.23 10.21
C GLU A 7 -5.76 11.40 9.48
N ALA A 8 -6.21 12.64 9.27
CA ALA A 8 -7.45 12.95 8.55
C ALA A 8 -7.22 13.26 7.06
N GLU A 9 -5.95 13.25 6.61
CA GLU A 9 -5.60 13.41 5.21
C GLU A 9 -5.73 12.08 4.48
N THR A 10 -6.41 12.12 3.34
CA THR A 10 -6.65 10.96 2.48
C THR A 10 -6.07 11.21 1.09
N HIS A 11 -5.48 10.18 0.49
CA HIS A 11 -4.87 10.17 -0.82
C HIS A 11 -5.64 9.23 -1.75
N GLU A 12 -6.06 9.75 -2.91
CA GLU A 12 -6.58 8.90 -3.98
C GLU A 12 -5.41 8.24 -4.71
N VAL A 13 -5.38 6.91 -4.70
CA VAL A 13 -4.37 6.11 -5.38
C VAL A 13 -5.06 5.28 -6.46
N THR A 14 -4.89 5.71 -7.71
CA THR A 14 -5.38 4.95 -8.87
C THR A 14 -4.34 3.91 -9.26
N LEU A 15 -4.76 2.64 -9.29
CA LEU A 15 -3.96 1.49 -9.68
C LEU A 15 -4.40 0.97 -11.06
N SER A 16 -3.43 0.63 -11.91
CA SER A 16 -3.71 -0.22 -13.06
C SER A 16 -4.06 -1.64 -12.61
N ARG A 17 -4.61 -2.46 -13.52
CA ARG A 17 -4.96 -3.84 -13.18
C ARG A 17 -3.74 -4.68 -12.79
N ASP A 18 -2.60 -4.44 -13.43
CA ASP A 18 -1.36 -5.16 -13.09
C ASP A 18 -0.83 -4.70 -11.72
N GLU A 19 -0.93 -3.40 -11.43
CA GLU A 19 -0.57 -2.86 -10.11
C GLU A 19 -1.50 -3.36 -9.00
N GLN A 20 -2.80 -3.49 -9.25
CA GLN A 20 -3.75 -4.10 -8.32
C GLN A 20 -3.35 -5.52 -7.96
N TRP A 21 -2.95 -6.33 -8.95
CA TRP A 21 -2.49 -7.70 -8.70
C TRP A 21 -1.24 -7.73 -7.84
N VAL A 22 -0.28 -6.83 -8.08
CA VAL A 22 0.94 -6.73 -7.26
C VAL A 22 0.62 -6.29 -5.84
N VAL A 23 -0.17 -5.24 -5.66
CA VAL A 23 -0.58 -4.76 -4.33
C VAL A 23 -1.37 -5.84 -3.58
N HIS A 24 -2.29 -6.53 -4.26
CA HIS A 24 -3.02 -7.66 -3.70
C HIS A 24 -2.08 -8.78 -3.24
N ALA A 25 -1.13 -9.19 -4.09
CA ALA A 25 -0.19 -10.26 -3.75
C ALA A 25 0.70 -9.90 -2.54
N ILE A 26 1.15 -8.65 -2.46
CA ILE A 26 1.95 -8.14 -1.35
C ILE A 26 1.13 -8.13 -0.05
N LEU A 27 -0.11 -7.63 -0.09
CA LEU A 27 -0.98 -7.60 1.09
C LEU A 27 -1.38 -8.99 1.56
N ALA A 28 -1.71 -9.88 0.63
CA ALA A 28 -2.03 -11.28 0.93
C ALA A 28 -0.83 -11.97 1.60
N GLY A 29 0.38 -11.81 1.05
CA GLY A 29 1.60 -12.35 1.65
C GLY A 29 1.89 -11.78 3.04
N TYR A 30 1.72 -10.46 3.23
CA TYR A 30 1.89 -9.82 4.52
C TYR A 30 0.90 -10.34 5.59
N ILE A 31 -0.35 -10.59 5.19
CA ILE A 31 -1.38 -11.17 6.06
C ILE A 31 -1.06 -12.63 6.37
N ASP A 32 -0.67 -13.41 5.37
CA ASP A 32 -0.29 -14.81 5.53
C ASP A 32 0.92 -14.96 6.46
N ASP A 33 1.95 -14.11 6.31
CA ASP A 33 3.14 -14.10 7.19
C ASP A 33 2.77 -13.84 8.65
N ALA A 34 1.82 -12.93 8.91
CA ALA A 34 1.31 -12.69 10.26
C ALA A 34 0.56 -13.92 10.82
N ILE A 35 -0.25 -14.59 9.99
CA ILE A 35 -0.96 -15.82 10.37
C ILE A 35 0.03 -16.95 10.68
N ASP A 36 1.03 -17.14 9.83
CA ASP A 36 2.07 -18.17 9.99
C ASP A 36 2.92 -17.92 11.25
N ALA A 37 3.04 -16.67 11.69
CA ALA A 37 3.68 -16.27 12.93
C ALA A 37 2.78 -16.41 14.19
N ASP A 38 1.54 -16.92 14.06
CA ASP A 38 0.52 -16.95 15.13
C ASP A 38 0.15 -15.53 15.64
N GLU A 39 0.32 -14.52 14.79
CA GLU A 39 -0.06 -13.13 15.05
C GLU A 39 -1.43 -12.81 14.43
N THR A 40 -2.08 -11.76 14.93
CA THR A 40 -3.32 -11.26 14.31
C THR A 40 -2.95 -10.25 13.22
N PRO A 41 -3.36 -10.48 11.95
CA PRO A 41 -3.11 -9.52 10.89
C PRO A 41 -3.73 -8.16 11.22
N PRO A 42 -3.04 -7.05 10.92
CA PRO A 42 -3.53 -5.75 11.30
C PRO A 42 -4.72 -5.34 10.41
N ALA A 43 -5.72 -4.70 11.02
CA ALA A 43 -6.97 -4.34 10.35
C ALA A 43 -6.76 -3.50 9.08
N TRP A 44 -5.78 -2.60 9.07
CA TRP A 44 -5.49 -1.74 7.91
C TRP A 44 -5.13 -2.55 6.65
N ALA A 45 -4.46 -3.69 6.82
CA ALA A 45 -4.05 -4.54 5.70
C ALA A 45 -5.24 -5.32 5.15
N ILE A 46 -6.12 -5.81 6.02
CA ILE A 46 -7.35 -6.50 5.62
C ILE A 46 -8.28 -5.53 4.88
N GLU A 47 -8.53 -4.35 5.46
CA GLU A 47 -9.38 -3.33 4.84
C GLU A 47 -8.87 -2.93 3.46
N LEU A 48 -7.56 -2.77 3.30
CA LEU A 48 -6.96 -2.42 2.03
C LEU A 48 -7.00 -3.57 1.02
N LEU A 49 -6.79 -4.81 1.46
CA LEU A 49 -6.92 -5.99 0.60
C LEU A 49 -8.36 -6.10 0.04
N GLU A 50 -9.37 -5.96 0.91
CA GLU A 50 -10.78 -5.96 0.52
C GLU A 50 -11.11 -4.83 -0.47
N ALA A 51 -10.52 -3.65 -0.27
CA ALA A 51 -10.71 -2.50 -1.15
C ALA A 51 -10.13 -2.79 -2.55
N VAL A 52 -8.89 -3.29 -2.63
CA VAL A 52 -8.24 -3.67 -3.89
C VAL A 52 -9.03 -4.77 -4.63
N GLU A 53 -9.60 -5.74 -3.90
CA GLU A 53 -10.42 -6.82 -4.49
C GLU A 53 -11.77 -6.34 -5.04
N SER A 54 -12.29 -5.22 -4.54
CA SER A 54 -13.56 -4.65 -5.00
C SER A 54 -13.50 -4.15 -6.44
N GLY A 55 -12.30 -3.80 -6.93
CA GLY A 55 -12.02 -3.54 -8.33
C GLY A 55 -12.36 -2.12 -8.82
N ASP A 56 -12.55 -1.16 -7.92
CA ASP A 56 -12.84 0.24 -8.27
C ASP A 56 -11.63 1.01 -8.86
N ASN A 57 -10.45 0.38 -8.89
CA ASN A 57 -9.18 0.91 -9.43
C ASN A 57 -8.65 2.18 -8.77
N THR A 58 -9.41 2.86 -7.92
CA THR A 58 -8.97 4.04 -7.19
C THR A 58 -9.34 3.89 -5.74
N GLU A 59 -8.32 3.76 -4.90
CA GLU A 59 -8.48 3.58 -3.47
C GLU A 59 -8.24 4.90 -2.74
N VAL A 60 -9.04 5.18 -1.72
CA VAL A 60 -8.86 6.35 -0.86
C VAL A 60 -8.12 5.88 0.39
N LEU A 61 -6.83 6.17 0.46
CA LEU A 61 -5.96 5.74 1.55
C LEU A 61 -5.76 6.87 2.56
N THR A 62 -5.84 6.57 3.84
CA THR A 62 -5.34 7.50 4.87
C THR A 62 -3.82 7.64 4.78
N GLY A 63 -3.25 8.76 5.24
CA GLY A 63 -1.79 8.91 5.28
C GLY A 63 -1.07 7.78 6.04
N LEU A 64 -1.70 7.21 7.08
CA LEU A 64 -1.19 6.03 7.77
C LEU A 64 -1.18 4.78 6.86
N GLN A 65 -2.28 4.50 6.16
CA GLN A 65 -2.35 3.39 5.20
C GLN A 65 -1.36 3.57 4.05
N THR A 66 -1.23 4.78 3.50
CA THR A 66 -0.25 5.10 2.46
C THR A 66 1.17 4.79 2.93
N ARG A 67 1.54 5.22 4.13
CA ARG A 67 2.86 4.95 4.71
C ARG A 67 3.09 3.47 4.95
N ARG A 68 2.12 2.78 5.57
CA ARG A 68 2.23 1.34 5.85
C ARG A 68 2.32 0.51 4.58
N LEU A 69 1.55 0.86 3.56
CA LEU A 69 1.63 0.20 2.27
C LEU A 69 3.00 0.45 1.62
N ALA A 70 3.50 1.68 1.62
CA ALA A 70 4.82 1.99 1.09
C ALA A 70 5.93 1.19 1.80
N ASP A 71 5.90 1.12 3.13
CA ASP A 71 6.85 0.33 3.92
C ASP A 71 6.81 -1.16 3.50
N VAL A 72 5.63 -1.78 3.48
CA VAL A 72 5.47 -3.21 3.11
C VAL A 72 5.87 -3.47 1.66
N MET A 73 5.55 -2.56 0.74
CA MET A 73 5.98 -2.68 -0.65
C MET A 73 7.50 -2.54 -0.80
N GLY A 74 8.13 -1.64 -0.03
CA GLY A 74 9.58 -1.51 0.04
C GLY A 74 10.23 -2.83 0.47
N ASP A 75 9.77 -3.39 1.59
CA ASP A 75 10.27 -4.67 2.11
C ASP A 75 10.13 -5.80 1.07
N TYR A 76 9.02 -5.85 0.34
CA TYR A 76 8.81 -6.82 -0.73
C TYR A 76 9.77 -6.61 -1.91
N LEU A 77 9.96 -5.37 -2.35
CA LEU A 77 10.82 -5.03 -3.51
C LEU A 77 12.31 -5.26 -3.26
N GLU A 78 12.74 -5.25 -2.00
CA GLU A 78 14.10 -5.58 -1.58
C GLU A 78 14.42 -7.08 -1.69
N ARG A 79 13.42 -7.95 -1.84
CA ARG A 79 13.64 -9.38 -2.01
C ARG A 79 14.31 -9.69 -3.34
N GLU A 80 15.27 -10.60 -3.32
CA GLU A 80 16.03 -11.01 -4.51
C GLU A 80 15.22 -11.92 -5.45
N ASP A 81 14.15 -12.54 -4.95
CA ASP A 81 13.40 -13.60 -5.63
C ASP A 81 12.05 -13.18 -6.21
N ILE A 82 11.78 -11.87 -6.34
CA ILE A 82 10.52 -11.37 -6.91
C ILE A 82 10.51 -11.43 -8.44
N PRO A 83 9.35 -11.69 -9.08
CA PRO A 83 9.20 -11.57 -10.53
C PRO A 83 9.54 -10.16 -11.04
N ASP A 84 10.13 -10.07 -12.24
CA ASP A 84 10.49 -8.77 -12.86
C ASP A 84 9.27 -7.87 -13.06
N GLN A 85 8.10 -8.44 -13.35
CA GLN A 85 6.85 -7.68 -13.53
C GLN A 85 6.40 -7.05 -12.22
N ASP A 86 6.48 -7.79 -11.11
CA ASP A 86 6.14 -7.29 -9.79
C ASP A 86 7.11 -6.19 -9.37
N ARG A 87 8.39 -6.30 -9.75
CA ARG A 87 9.39 -5.24 -9.54
C ARG A 87 9.02 -3.96 -10.28
N VAL A 88 8.64 -4.04 -11.56
CA VAL A 88 8.26 -2.86 -12.35
C VAL A 88 7.01 -2.19 -11.78
N HIS A 89 5.91 -2.93 -11.68
CA HIS A 89 4.64 -2.36 -11.24
C HIS A 89 4.65 -1.97 -9.76
N GLY A 90 5.32 -2.76 -8.92
CA GLY A 90 5.48 -2.47 -7.50
C GLY A 90 6.29 -1.19 -7.27
N SER A 91 7.39 -0.96 -8.02
CA SER A 91 8.17 0.27 -7.89
C SER A 91 7.34 1.49 -8.31
N ASP A 92 6.58 1.40 -9.40
CA ASP A 92 5.71 2.50 -9.86
C ASP A 92 4.62 2.86 -8.81
N VAL A 93 4.10 1.88 -8.07
CA VAL A 93 3.16 2.13 -6.96
C VAL A 93 3.90 2.74 -5.76
N ALA A 94 5.04 2.17 -5.35
CA ALA A 94 5.82 2.66 -4.23
C ALA A 94 6.21 4.14 -4.42
N ASP A 95 6.71 4.50 -5.60
CA ASP A 95 7.06 5.87 -5.97
C ASP A 95 5.87 6.84 -5.84
N ARG A 96 4.65 6.40 -6.23
CA ARG A 96 3.44 7.20 -6.07
C ARG A 96 3.06 7.39 -4.60
N LEU A 97 3.13 6.33 -3.80
CA LEU A 97 2.84 6.40 -2.37
C LEU A 97 3.82 7.34 -1.66
N GLU A 98 5.12 7.23 -1.97
CA GLU A 98 6.15 8.12 -1.45
C GLU A 98 5.89 9.58 -1.85
N ALA A 99 5.56 9.84 -3.12
CA ALA A 99 5.23 11.19 -3.59
C ALA A 99 4.03 11.80 -2.83
N HIS A 100 3.02 11.00 -2.48
CA HIS A 100 1.89 11.47 -1.66
C HIS A 100 2.31 11.84 -0.23
N LEU A 101 3.24 11.09 0.37
CA LEU A 101 3.79 11.35 1.71
C LEU A 101 4.72 12.56 1.74
N GLU A 102 5.50 12.78 0.68
CA GLU A 102 6.40 13.94 0.57
C GLU A 102 5.62 15.25 0.34
N SER A 103 4.56 15.19 -0.47
CA SER A 103 3.69 16.33 -0.75
C SER A 103 3.05 16.92 0.52
N THR A 104 2.74 16.06 1.50
CA THR A 104 2.16 16.45 2.80
C THR A 104 3.20 16.86 3.84
N GLY A 105 4.48 16.54 3.63
CA GLY A 105 5.59 16.97 4.51
C GLY A 105 6.05 18.42 4.36
N THR A 106 5.42 19.20 3.47
CA THR A 106 5.87 20.57 3.11
C THR A 106 4.88 21.68 3.55
N ALA A 107 4.31 21.58 4.76
CA ALA A 107 3.39 22.57 5.33
C ALA A 107 3.85 23.13 6.69
#